data_AF-A0A966P7M8-F1
#
_entry.id   AF-A0A966P7M8-F1
#
_cell.length_a   1.000
_cell.length_b   1.000
_cell.length_c   1.000
_cell.angle_alpha   90.00
_cell.angle_beta   90.00
_cell.angle_gamma   90.00
#
_symmetry.space_group_name_H-M   'P 1'
#
loop_
_entity.id
_entity.type
_entity.pdbx_description
1 polymer ?
#
loop_
_entity_poly.entity_id
_entity_poly.type
_entity_poly.pdbx_seq_one_letter_code
_entity_poly.pdbx_strand_id
1 'polypeptide(L)' 'MTKGRISARIAAIAESATLAVDAKAKALKAAGRPVIGFGAGEPDFPTPDYIVQAAIDAAKVVANHRYSPTPGL' A
#
# COMPACT_ATOMS: atom_id res chain seq x y z
N MET A 1 29.70 4.53 -24.07
CA MET A 1 28.67 5.19 -23.24
C MET A 1 27.58 4.17 -22.97
N THR A 2 27.54 3.62 -21.76
CA THR A 2 26.65 2.50 -21.40
C THR A 2 25.21 3.00 -21.38
N LYS A 3 24.38 2.52 -22.33
CA LYS A 3 22.94 2.80 -22.38
C LYS A 3 22.35 2.36 -21.04
N GLY A 4 21.79 3.30 -20.26
CA GLY A 4 21.28 3.02 -18.92
C GLY A 4 20.28 1.85 -18.96
N ARG A 5 20.38 0.91 -18.00
CA ARG A 5 19.52 -0.29 -17.94
C ARG A 5 18.02 0.02 -17.77
N ILE A 6 17.68 1.27 -17.45
CA ILE A 6 16.33 1.74 -17.20
C ILE A 6 16.04 2.99 -18.04
N SER A 7 14.76 3.24 -18.30
CA SER A 7 14.33 4.41 -19.07
C SER A 7 14.66 5.73 -18.36
N ALA A 8 14.90 6.78 -19.14
CA ALA A 8 15.19 8.12 -18.61
C ALA A 8 14.04 8.68 -17.74
N ARG A 9 12.79 8.30 -18.04
CA ARG A 9 11.62 8.69 -17.24
C ARG A 9 11.67 8.14 -15.82
N ILE A 10 12.03 6.87 -15.66
CA ILE A 10 12.18 6.26 -14.33
C ILE A 10 13.39 6.85 -13.61
N ALA A 11 14.50 7.05 -14.31
CA ALA A 11 15.71 7.63 -13.73
C ALA A 11 15.54 9.07 -13.21
N ALA A 12 14.50 9.78 -13.67
CA ALA A 12 14.19 11.16 -13.26
C ALA A 12 13.21 11.25 -12.08
N ILE A 13 12.63 10.14 -11.61
CA ILE A 13 11.71 10.14 -10.46
C ILE A 13 12.53 10.27 -9.18
N ALA A 14 12.26 11.31 -8.39
CA ALA A 14 12.88 11.48 -7.08
C ALA A 14 12.40 10.42 -6.09
N GLU A 15 13.27 10.02 -5.18
CA GLU A 15 12.90 9.12 -4.09
C GLU A 15 11.81 9.75 -3.21
N SER A 16 10.85 8.94 -2.79
CA SER A 16 9.75 9.41 -1.97
C SER A 16 10.22 9.75 -0.55
N ALA A 17 10.19 11.04 -0.23
CA ALA A 17 10.51 11.53 1.11
C ALA A 17 9.57 10.98 2.19
N THR A 18 8.30 10.69 1.86
CA THR A 18 7.31 10.16 2.82
C THR A 18 7.62 8.71 3.19
N LEU A 19 8.01 7.88 2.22
CA LEU A 19 8.40 6.49 2.48
C LEU A 19 9.64 6.39 3.39
N ALA A 20 10.62 7.27 3.20
CA ALA A 20 11.83 7.28 4.03
C ALA A 20 11.53 7.64 5.49
N VAL A 21 10.62 8.60 5.72
CA VAL A 21 10.22 9.02 7.07
C VAL A 21 9.35 7.95 7.74
N ASP A 22 8.38 7.36 7.03
CA ASP A 22 7.52 6.29 7.56
C ASP A 22 8.33 5.05 7.93
N ALA A 23 9.30 4.65 7.09
CA ALA A 23 10.19 3.53 7.37
C ALA A 23 11.02 3.77 8.64
N LYS A 24 11.56 4.99 8.82
CA LYS A 24 12.33 5.36 10.01
C LYS A 24 11.46 5.39 11.27
N ALA A 25 10.24 5.92 11.18
CA ALA A 25 9.29 5.94 12.29
C ALA A 25 8.89 4.51 12.71
N LYS A 26 8.62 3.63 11.74
CA LYS A 26 8.30 2.22 11.99
C LYS A 26 9.47 1.46 12.63
N ALA A 27 10.70 1.69 12.17
CA ALA A 27 11.91 1.09 12.75
C ALA A 27 12.17 1.54 14.19
N LEU A 28 11.99 2.83 14.50
CA LEU A 28 12.16 3.37 15.85
C LEU A 28 11.07 2.85 16.81
N LYS A 29 9.82 2.72 16.35
CA LYS A 29 8.73 2.10 17.11
C LYS A 29 9.01 0.61 17.38
N ALA A 30 9.53 -0.13 16.40
CA ALA A 30 9.95 -1.53 16.57
C ALA A 30 11.12 -1.69 17.55
N ALA A 31 12.02 -0.71 17.63
CA ALA A 31 13.12 -0.66 18.61
C ALA A 31 12.66 -0.25 20.03
N GLY A 32 11.35 -0.17 20.30
CA GLY A 32 10.78 0.13 21.61
C GLY A 32 10.85 1.61 22.02
N ARG A 33 11.19 2.52 21.11
CA ARG A 33 11.17 3.96 21.41
C ARG A 33 9.74 4.51 21.34
N PRO A 34 9.36 5.42 22.26
CA PRO A 34 8.05 6.06 22.22
C PRO A 34 8.00 7.07 21.06
N VAL A 35 7.45 6.64 19.93
CA VAL A 35 7.31 7.45 18.70
C VAL A 35 5.83 7.64 18.40
N ILE A 36 5.39 8.90 18.31
CA ILE A 36 4.04 9.28 17.89
C ILE A 36 4.11 9.66 16.40
N GLY A 37 3.61 8.79 15.54
CA GLY A 37 3.63 8.97 14.09
C GLY A 37 2.39 9.70 13.60
N PHE A 38 2.52 10.98 13.28
CA PHE A 38 1.47 11.77 12.59
C PHE A 38 1.58 11.68 11.05
N GLY A 39 2.45 10.81 10.52
CA GLY A 39 2.73 10.68 9.09
C GLY A 39 1.91 9.60 8.38
N ALA A 40 1.27 8.70 9.13
CA ALA A 40 0.45 7.64 8.54
C ALA A 40 -0.80 8.24 7.89
N GLY A 41 -0.98 8.01 6.58
CA GLY A 41 -2.18 8.40 5.84
C GLY A 41 -3.33 7.39 5.91
N GLU A 42 -3.14 6.26 6.61
CA GLU A 42 -4.14 5.23 6.82
C GLU A 42 -4.83 5.41 8.19
N PRO A 43 -6.17 5.30 8.28
CA PRO A 43 -6.89 5.34 9.55
C PRO A 43 -6.45 4.22 10.51
N ASP A 44 -6.54 4.48 11.81
CA ASP A 44 -6.24 3.54 12.89
C ASP A 44 -7.38 2.58 13.23
N PHE A 45 -8.54 2.75 12.60
CA PHE A 45 -9.71 1.90 12.79
C PHE A 45 -9.67 0.65 11.91
N PRO A 46 -10.10 -0.51 12.43
CA PRO A 46 -10.27 -1.69 11.60
C PRO A 46 -11.37 -1.47 10.55
N THR A 47 -11.26 -2.14 9.41
CA THR A 47 -12.32 -2.21 8.41
C THR A 47 -13.61 -2.74 9.05
N PRO A 48 -14.77 -2.07 8.87
CA PRO A 48 -16.03 -2.54 9.42
C PRO A 48 -16.41 -3.97 9.02
N ASP A 49 -16.98 -4.73 9.97
CA ASP A 49 -17.27 -6.17 9.81
C ASP A 49 -18.16 -6.48 8.60
N TYR A 50 -19.13 -5.63 8.29
CA TYR A 50 -20.02 -5.86 7.15
C TYR A 50 -19.27 -5.81 5.80
N ILE A 51 -18.19 -5.03 5.71
CA ILE A 51 -17.33 -4.97 4.51
C ILE A 51 -16.49 -6.23 4.42
N VAL A 52 -15.92 -6.66 5.55
CA VAL A 52 -15.12 -7.89 5.64
C VAL A 52 -15.98 -9.11 5.27
N GLN A 53 -17.21 -9.17 5.76
CA GLN A 53 -18.15 -10.25 5.47
C GLN A 53 -18.54 -10.28 3.98
N ALA A 54 -18.84 -9.12 3.39
CA ALA A 54 -19.14 -9.04 1.95
C ALA A 54 -17.96 -9.51 1.08
N ALA A 55 -16.73 -9.18 1.46
CA ALA A 55 -15.52 -9.65 0.77
C ALA A 55 -15.36 -11.18 0.88
N ILE A 56 -15.60 -11.75 2.07
CA ILE A 56 -15.57 -13.20 2.30
C ILE A 56 -16.62 -13.90 1.42
N ASP A 57 -17.85 -13.38 1.38
CA ASP A 57 -18.94 -14.00 0.63
C ASP A 57 -18.72 -13.89 -0.88
N ALA A 58 -18.21 -12.74 -1.36
CA ALA A 58 -17.82 -12.58 -2.76
C ALA A 58 -16.70 -13.56 -3.16
N ALA A 59 -15.75 -13.85 -2.26
CA ALA A 59 -14.65 -14.79 -2.51
C ALA A 59 -15.12 -16.25 -2.61
N LYS A 60 -16.24 -16.62 -1.96
CA LYS A 60 -16.81 -17.99 -2.06
C LYS A 60 -17.48 -18.26 -3.42
N VAL A 61 -17.84 -17.22 -4.17
CA VAL A 61 -18.53 -17.35 -5.45
C VAL A 61 -17.52 -17.58 -6.58
N VAL A 62 -17.46 -18.81 -7.12
CA VAL A 62 -16.51 -19.21 -8.19
C VAL A 62 -16.59 -18.32 -9.43
N ALA A 63 -17.77 -17.78 -9.75
CA ALA A 63 -17.96 -16.86 -10.87
C ALA A 63 -17.15 -15.55 -10.72
N ASN A 64 -16.82 -15.14 -9.49
CA ASN A 64 -16.05 -13.92 -9.22
C ASN A 64 -14.53 -14.12 -9.36
N HIS A 65 -14.06 -15.32 -9.69
CA HIS A 65 -12.62 -15.64 -9.75
C HIS A 65 -11.98 -15.31 -11.10
N ARG A 66 -12.66 -14.52 -11.93
CA ARG A 66 -12.24 -14.15 -13.29
C ARG A 66 -12.22 -12.65 -13.47
N TYR A 67 -11.75 -12.21 -14.62
CA TYR A 67 -11.64 -10.79 -14.94
C TYR A 67 -12.99 -10.09 -14.86
N SER A 68 -12.99 -8.94 -14.19
CA SER A 68 -14.06 -7.95 -14.31
C SER A 68 -13.92 -7.17 -15.61
N PRO A 69 -14.96 -6.44 -16.03
CA PRO A 69 -14.83 -5.43 -17.08
C PRO A 69 -13.73 -4.41 -16.74
N THR A 70 -13.14 -3.82 -17.77
CA THR A 70 -12.08 -2.80 -17.64
C THR A 70 -12.41 -1.62 -16.72
N PRO A 71 -13.65 -1.08 -16.68
CA PRO A 71 -13.98 -0.01 -15.74
C PRO A 71 -14.25 -0.47 -14.29
N GLY A 72 -14.37 -1.78 -14.04
CA GLY A 72 -14.86 -2.35 -12.78
C GLY A 72 -16.10 -3.23 -12.96
N LEU A 73 -16.49 -3.92 -11.88
CA LEU A 73 -17.78 -4.63 -11.78
C LEU A 73 -18.93 -3.65 -11.56
#